data_AF-A0A6B0UNN4-F1
#
_entry.id   AF-A0A6B0UNN4-F1
#
_cell.length_a   1.000
_cell.length_b   1.000
_cell.length_c   1.000
_cell.angle_alpha   90.00
_cell.angle_beta   90.00
_cell.angle_gamma   90.00
#
_symmetry.space_group_name_H-M   'P 1'
#
loop_
_entity.id
_entity.type
_entity.pdbx_description
1 polymer ?
#
loop_
_entity_poly.entity_id
_entity_poly.type
_entity_poly.pdbx_seq_one_letter_code
_entity_poly.pdbx_strand_id
1 'polypeptide(L)'
;MQLALFVVIVTFAHLSCEVQSESIPVFYEEFKDLPEECQNNLKNQTEQRCHEDSYNPRLVEVSKCEFKCGYENDNGRLKLTTGRTYNLEDGTPCGQNKICIDGKCIPRCSMPFVKGLRGRK
;
A
#
# COMPACT_ATOMS: atom_id res chain seq x y z
N MET A 1 1.03 -28.05 -45.25
CA MET A 1 1.98 -27.46 -44.28
C MET A 1 1.20 -26.85 -43.12
N GLN A 2 0.73 -27.69 -42.19
CA GLN A 2 -0.04 -27.26 -41.01
C GLN A 2 0.75 -27.48 -39.71
N LEU A 3 1.67 -28.46 -39.70
CA LEU A 3 2.54 -28.78 -38.56
C LEU A 3 3.40 -27.61 -38.07
N ALA A 4 3.92 -26.76 -38.97
CA ALA A 4 4.75 -25.62 -38.59
C ALA A 4 3.98 -24.53 -37.83
N LEU A 5 2.70 -24.30 -38.18
CA LEU A 5 1.85 -23.31 -37.51
C LEU A 5 1.49 -23.74 -36.08
N PHE A 6 1.28 -25.05 -35.86
CA PHE A 6 1.00 -25.59 -34.52
C PHE A 6 2.18 -25.42 -33.56
N VAL A 7 3.42 -25.59 -34.04
CA VAL A 7 4.63 -25.43 -33.19
C VAL A 7 4.82 -23.98 -32.75
N VAL A 8 4.47 -23.00 -33.59
CA VAL A 8 4.57 -21.57 -33.26
C VAL A 8 3.55 -21.17 -32.19
N ILE A 9 2.31 -21.68 -32.25
CA ILE A 9 1.28 -21.34 -31.26
C ILE A 9 1.61 -21.92 -29.88
N VAL A 10 2.14 -23.14 -29.83
CA VAL A 10 2.52 -23.81 -28.56
C VAL A 10 3.70 -23.10 -27.88
N THR A 11 4.67 -22.59 -28.64
CA THR A 11 5.83 -21.87 -28.07
C THR A 11 5.46 -20.52 -27.45
N PHE A 12 4.49 -19.79 -28.00
CA PHE A 12 3.99 -18.55 -27.39
C PHE A 12 3.19 -18.80 -26.09
N ALA A 13 2.45 -19.91 -26.02
CA ALA A 13 1.70 -20.28 -24.80
C ALA A 13 2.63 -20.61 -23.61
N HIS A 14 3.84 -21.11 -23.87
CA HIS A 14 4.84 -21.40 -22.82
C HIS A 14 5.64 -20.17 -22.35
N LEU A 15 5.61 -19.07 -23.10
CA LEU A 15 6.33 -17.82 -22.75
C LEU A 15 5.46 -16.83 -21.97
N SER A 16 4.14 -17.04 -21.92
CA SER A 16 3.22 -16.26 -21.09
C SER A 16 3.29 -16.69 -19.62
N CYS A 17 4.45 -16.52 -19.00
CA CYS A 17 4.56 -16.58 -17.55
C CYS A 17 4.37 -15.14 -17.01
N GLU A 18 3.12 -14.71 -16.92
CA GLU A 18 2.74 -13.64 -16.01
C GLU A 18 1.92 -14.27 -14.89
N VAL A 19 2.62 -14.89 -13.94
CA VAL A 19 2.04 -15.04 -12.61
C VAL A 19 2.05 -13.65 -12.01
N GLN A 20 1.02 -12.87 -12.33
CA GLN A 20 0.76 -11.59 -11.70
C GLN A 20 0.40 -11.91 -10.25
N SER A 21 1.42 -11.97 -9.39
CA SER A 21 1.21 -12.09 -7.95
C SER A 21 0.36 -10.90 -7.53
N GLU A 22 -0.91 -11.16 -7.21
CA GLU A 22 -1.76 -10.23 -6.50
C GLU A 22 -1.15 -10.06 -5.11
N SER A 23 -0.36 -9.00 -4.94
CA SER A 23 0.18 -8.64 -3.64
C SER A 23 -0.98 -8.10 -2.81
N ILE A 24 -1.49 -8.90 -1.87
CA ILE A 24 -2.43 -8.41 -0.87
C ILE A 24 -1.65 -7.43 0.03
N PRO A 25 -2.06 -6.15 0.09
CA PRO A 25 -1.39 -5.18 0.95
C PRO A 25 -1.49 -5.58 2.43
N VAL A 26 -0.39 -5.42 3.16
CA VAL A 26 -0.36 -5.71 4.60
C VAL A 26 -0.99 -4.54 5.37
N PHE A 27 -2.10 -4.85 6.06
CA PHE A 27 -2.75 -3.93 7.00
C PHE A 27 -2.38 -4.29 8.43
N TYR A 28 -1.79 -3.34 9.14
CA TYR A 28 -1.36 -3.50 10.52
C TYR A 28 -2.53 -3.63 11.50
N GLU A 29 -2.28 -4.30 12.63
CA GLU A 29 -3.33 -4.65 13.60
C GLU A 29 -4.07 -3.44 14.15
N GLU A 30 -3.40 -2.30 14.26
CA GLU A 30 -4.00 -1.06 14.72
C GLU A 30 -5.21 -0.63 13.87
N PHE A 31 -5.24 -0.99 12.58
CA PHE A 31 -6.38 -0.67 11.71
C PHE A 31 -7.56 -1.63 11.87
N LYS A 32 -7.34 -2.84 12.43
CA LYS A 32 -8.42 -3.83 12.64
C LYS A 32 -9.51 -3.31 13.60
N ASP A 33 -9.12 -2.41 14.50
CA ASP A 33 -10.03 -1.80 15.47
C ASP A 33 -10.88 -0.65 14.89
N LEU A 34 -10.62 -0.25 13.64
CA LEU A 34 -11.41 0.77 12.96
C LEU A 34 -12.74 0.20 12.44
N PRO A 35 -13.80 1.01 12.33
CA PRO A 35 -15.01 0.60 11.62
C PRO A 35 -14.68 0.13 10.19
N GLU A 36 -15.36 -0.91 9.70
CA GLU A 36 -15.12 -1.50 8.38
C GLU A 36 -15.15 -0.45 7.25
N GLU A 37 -16.11 0.48 7.30
CA GLU A 37 -16.20 1.60 6.36
C GLU A 37 -14.92 2.44 6.33
N CYS A 38 -14.32 2.71 7.50
CA CYS A 38 -13.09 3.47 7.62
C CYS A 38 -11.89 2.70 7.06
N GLN A 39 -11.82 1.39 7.31
CA GLN A 39 -10.79 0.52 6.75
C GLN A 39 -10.86 0.49 5.22
N ASN A 40 -12.06 0.26 4.67
CA ASN A 40 -12.29 0.22 3.22
C ASN A 40 -11.98 1.56 2.56
N ASN A 41 -12.36 2.67 3.19
CA ASN A 41 -12.06 4.00 2.68
C ASN A 41 -10.55 4.28 2.68
N LEU A 42 -9.85 3.97 3.78
CA LEU A 42 -8.40 4.13 3.87
C LEU A 42 -7.67 3.28 2.82
N LYS A 43 -8.10 2.02 2.63
CA LYS A 43 -7.58 1.14 1.59
C LYS A 43 -7.78 1.74 0.20
N ASN A 44 -9.00 2.14 -0.15
CA ASN A 44 -9.31 2.67 -1.47
C ASN A 44 -8.52 3.95 -1.77
N GLN A 45 -8.40 4.87 -0.80
CA GLN A 45 -7.64 6.11 -0.98
C GLN A 45 -6.14 5.85 -1.17
N THR A 46 -5.56 4.95 -0.36
CA THR A 46 -4.14 4.61 -0.48
C THR A 46 -3.83 3.85 -1.77
N GLU A 47 -4.69 2.91 -2.19
CA GLU A 47 -4.59 2.24 -3.49
C GLU A 47 -4.71 3.22 -4.66
N GLN A 48 -5.70 4.11 -4.64
CA GLN A 48 -5.86 5.14 -5.66
C GLN A 48 -4.61 6.03 -5.74
N ARG A 49 -4.07 6.45 -4.60
CA ARG A 49 -2.87 7.28 -4.56
C ARG A 49 -1.65 6.53 -5.11
N CYS A 50 -1.52 5.24 -4.83
CA CYS A 50 -0.47 4.43 -5.45
C CYS A 50 -0.66 4.37 -6.96
N HIS A 51 -1.87 4.10 -7.47
CA HIS A 51 -2.14 4.04 -8.92
C HIS A 51 -1.78 5.32 -9.70
N GLU A 52 -1.76 6.48 -9.05
CA GLU A 52 -1.29 7.74 -9.65
C GLU A 52 0.23 7.78 -9.87
N ASP A 53 1.01 6.95 -9.16
CA ASP A 53 2.45 6.81 -9.31
C ASP A 53 2.78 5.75 -10.38
N SER A 54 3.17 6.20 -11.57
CA SER A 54 3.49 5.30 -12.69
C SER A 54 4.67 4.35 -12.41
N TYR A 55 5.53 4.66 -11.45
CA TYR A 55 6.69 3.84 -11.10
C TYR A 55 6.41 2.87 -9.96
N ASN A 56 5.44 3.19 -9.09
CA ASN A 56 5.09 2.40 -7.92
C ASN A 56 3.56 2.27 -7.75
N PRO A 57 2.81 1.72 -8.72
CA PRO A 57 1.35 1.77 -8.69
C PRO A 57 0.67 0.87 -7.66
N ARG A 58 1.36 -0.11 -7.05
CA ARG A 58 0.70 -1.06 -6.13
C ARG A 58 0.86 -0.64 -4.68
N LEU A 59 -0.21 -0.74 -3.91
CA LEU A 59 -0.14 -0.66 -2.46
C LEU A 59 0.51 -1.92 -1.90
N VAL A 60 1.55 -1.75 -1.09
CA VAL A 60 2.31 -2.84 -0.46
C VAL A 60 1.95 -2.94 1.02
N GLU A 61 1.86 -1.81 1.72
CA GLU A 61 1.74 -1.77 3.17
C GLU A 61 1.02 -0.50 3.61
N VAL A 62 0.18 -0.61 4.65
CA VAL A 62 -0.36 0.52 5.41
C VAL A 62 -0.05 0.30 6.88
N SER A 63 0.75 1.21 7.46
CA SER A 63 1.27 1.07 8.82
C SER A 63 1.23 2.41 9.56
N LYS A 64 0.51 2.46 10.68
CA LYS A 64 0.39 3.65 11.54
C LYS A 64 -0.07 4.90 10.78
N CYS A 65 0.89 5.76 10.41
CA CYS A 65 0.66 7.02 9.74
C CYS A 65 1.40 7.12 8.41
N GLU A 66 1.73 5.95 7.84
CA GLU A 66 2.46 5.83 6.59
C GLU A 66 1.83 4.72 5.75
N PHE A 67 2.00 4.82 4.43
CA PHE A 67 1.71 3.73 3.50
C PHE A 67 2.81 3.65 2.45
N LYS A 68 3.05 2.44 1.96
CA LYS A 68 4.09 2.16 0.97
C LYS A 68 3.45 1.73 -0.33
N CYS A 69 3.78 2.44 -1.39
CA CYS A 69 3.49 2.02 -2.75
C CYS A 69 4.75 1.41 -3.37
N GLY A 70 4.65 0.38 -4.21
CA GLY A 70 5.83 -0.26 -4.78
C GLY A 70 5.55 -1.59 -5.44
N TYR A 71 6.60 -2.38 -5.57
CA TYR A 71 6.54 -3.75 -6.06
C TYR A 71 7.48 -4.64 -5.26
N GLU A 72 6.99 -5.81 -4.89
CA GLU A 72 7.81 -6.91 -4.44
C GLU A 72 7.64 -8.04 -5.44
N ASN A 73 8.74 -8.42 -6.10
CA ASN A 73 8.77 -9.56 -7.01
C ASN A 73 9.91 -10.46 -6.60
N ASP A 74 9.60 -11.74 -6.38
CA ASP A 74 10.57 -12.77 -6.05
C ASP A 74 10.36 -13.93 -7.01
N ASN A 75 11.33 -14.15 -7.90
CA ASN A 75 11.32 -15.26 -8.85
C ASN A 75 12.19 -16.45 -8.39
N GLY A 76 12.57 -16.48 -7.10
CA GLY A 76 13.42 -17.50 -6.49
C GLY A 76 14.91 -17.36 -6.78
N ARG A 77 15.31 -16.50 -7.73
CA ARG A 77 16.72 -16.17 -8.04
C ARG A 77 17.07 -14.72 -7.74
N LEU A 78 16.11 -13.82 -7.97
CA LEU A 78 16.23 -12.39 -7.76
C LEU A 78 14.99 -11.91 -7.02
N LYS A 79 15.23 -11.25 -5.89
CA LYS A 79 14.21 -10.50 -5.16
C LYS A 79 14.37 -9.02 -5.50
N LEU A 80 13.38 -8.46 -6.18
CA LEU A 80 13.29 -7.04 -6.47
C LEU A 80 12.26 -6.40 -5.53
N THR A 81 12.72 -5.47 -4.71
CA THR A 81 11.87 -4.64 -3.86
C THR A 81 12.06 -3.20 -4.27
N THR A 82 11.00 -2.59 -4.79
CA THR A 82 10.93 -1.15 -5.08
C THR A 82 9.80 -0.56 -4.26
N GLY A 83 9.93 0.69 -3.86
CA GLY A 83 8.82 1.37 -3.25
C GLY A 83 9.12 2.77 -2.77
N ARG A 84 8.03 3.48 -2.50
CA ARG A 84 8.00 4.81 -1.94
C ARG A 84 7.02 4.83 -0.78
N THR A 85 7.48 5.39 0.34
CA THR A 85 6.66 5.60 1.52
C THR A 85 6.09 7.01 1.50
N TYR A 86 4.82 7.12 1.88
CA TYR A 86 4.07 8.36 1.98
C TYR A 86 3.49 8.48 3.38
N ASN A 87 3.45 9.71 3.92
CA ASN A 87 2.77 9.98 5.18
C ASN A 87 1.26 10.13 4.94
N LEU A 88 0.47 9.60 5.87
CA LEU A 88 -0.95 9.89 5.98
C LEU A 88 -1.16 11.31 6.51
N GLU A 89 -2.20 11.96 6.01
CA GLU A 89 -2.59 13.30 6.44
C GLU A 89 -2.94 13.36 7.93
N ASP A 90 -2.73 14.54 8.51
CA ASP A 90 -3.11 14.84 9.88
C ASP A 90 -4.63 14.62 10.08
N GLY A 91 -4.98 13.94 11.16
CA GLY A 91 -6.36 13.57 11.49
C GLY A 91 -6.79 12.20 10.98
N THR A 92 -6.00 11.55 10.10
CA THR A 92 -6.28 10.18 9.65
C THR A 92 -6.32 9.21 10.85
N PRO A 93 -7.37 8.38 11.01
CA PRO A 93 -7.39 7.36 12.04
C PRO A 93 -6.28 6.33 11.84
N CYS A 94 -5.53 6.06 12.90
CA CYS A 94 -4.42 5.09 12.91
C CYS A 94 -4.60 4.02 14.01
N GLY A 95 -5.82 3.91 14.53
CA GLY A 95 -6.26 2.90 15.48
C GLY A 95 -7.34 3.41 16.44
N GLN A 96 -7.75 2.56 17.38
CA GLN A 96 -8.85 2.89 18.29
C GLN A 96 -8.55 4.19 19.09
N ASN A 97 -9.38 5.22 18.89
CA ASN A 97 -9.22 6.54 19.51
C ASN A 97 -7.84 7.20 19.26
N LYS A 98 -7.17 6.85 18.16
CA LYS A 98 -5.87 7.42 17.77
C LYS A 98 -5.93 8.03 16.37
N ILE A 99 -5.12 9.05 16.14
CA ILE A 99 -5.04 9.77 14.87
C ILE A 99 -3.59 10.10 14.52
N CYS A 100 -3.33 10.32 13.24
CA CYS A 100 -2.06 10.80 12.73
C CYS A 100 -1.89 12.30 12.96
N ILE A 101 -0.75 12.72 13.51
CA ILE A 101 -0.32 14.12 13.52
C ILE A 101 1.20 14.18 13.31
N ASP A 102 1.65 14.88 12.26
CA ASP A 102 3.04 14.93 11.78
C ASP A 102 3.68 13.53 11.69
N GLY A 103 3.00 12.59 11.02
CA GLY A 103 3.47 11.21 10.83
C GLY A 103 3.48 10.34 12.10
N LYS A 104 2.96 10.84 13.23
CA LYS A 104 2.88 10.07 14.49
C LYS A 104 1.45 9.70 14.80
N CYS A 105 1.23 8.42 15.10
CA CYS A 105 -0.04 7.95 15.63
C CYS A 105 -0.14 8.27 17.12
N ILE A 106 -1.00 9.21 17.49
CA ILE A 106 -1.17 9.68 18.87
C ILE A 106 -2.61 9.49 19.33
N PRO A 107 -2.87 9.41 20.65
CA PRO A 107 -4.24 9.47 21.17
C PRO A 107 -4.94 10.73 20.69
N ARG A 108 -6.21 10.62 20.30
CA ARG A 108 -7.01 11.76 19.84
C ARG A 108 -7.07 12.88 20.88
N CYS A 109 -7.09 12.54 22.18
CA CYS A 109 -7.04 13.50 23.28
C CYS A 109 -5.72 14.29 23.38
N SER A 110 -4.67 13.85 22.70
CA SER A 110 -3.38 14.52 22.63
C SER A 110 -3.22 15.37 21.35
N MET A 111 -4.26 15.46 20.52
CA MET A 111 -4.27 16.30 19.33
C MET A 111 -4.12 17.78 19.73
N PRO A 112 -3.17 18.52 19.13
CA PRO A 112 -3.08 19.95 19.36
C PRO A 112 -4.34 20.64 18.80
N PHE A 113 -5.00 21.45 19.62
CA PHE A 113 -6.18 22.22 19.22
C PHE A 113 -5.84 23.37 18.24
N VAL A 114 -4.59 23.86 18.25
CA VAL A 114 -4.11 24.90 17.34
C VAL A 114 -2.88 24.40 16.59
N LYS A 115 -2.90 24.58 15.27
CA LYS A 115 -1.77 24.24 14.39
C LYS A 115 -0.51 24.98 14.86
N GLY A 116 0.57 24.25 15.13
CA GLY A 116 1.86 24.83 15.53
C GLY A 116 2.10 25.04 17.04
N LEU A 117 1.21 24.63 17.94
CA LEU A 117 1.47 24.69 19.41
C LEU A 117 2.41 23.59 19.94
N ARG A 118 3.07 22.82 19.07
CA ARG A 118 4.03 21.80 19.51
C ARG A 118 5.26 22.45 20.13
N GLY A 119 5.55 22.11 21.38
CA GLY A 119 6.85 22.38 22.01
C GLY A 119 6.92 23.57 22.97
N ARG A 120 5.83 24.31 23.23
CA ARG A 120 5.78 25.21 24.40
C ARG A 120 5.44 24.40 25.65
N LYS A 121 6.43 23.74 26.22
CA LYS A 121 6.42 23.40 27.65
C LYS A 121 7.37 24.36 28.37
#